data_AF-A0A9L0IYS2-F1
#
_entry.id   AF-A0A9L0IYS2-F1
#
_cell.length_a   1.000
_cell.length_b   1.000
_cell.length_c   1.000
_cell.angle_alpha   90.00
_cell.angle_beta   90.00
_cell.angle_gamma   90.00
#
_symmetry.space_group_name_H-M   'P 1'
#
loop_
_entity.id
_entity.type
_entity.pdbx_description
1 polymer ?
#
loop_
_entity_poly.entity_id
_entity_poly.type
_entity_poly.pdbx_seq_one_letter_code
_entity_poly.pdbx_strand_id
1 'polypeptide(L)' 'MAQYEEVRVSGFEEFNRAVEQHKGKTIFAYFTGSKDAGGKSWCPDCVQAEPVVQEGLKHVGEGCVFIHCQVGERPYLKNW' A
#
# COMPACT_ATOMS: atom_id res chain seq x y z
N MET A 1 -15.86 -5.95 11.87
CA MET A 1 -14.55 -6.63 11.85
C MET A 1 -13.95 -6.33 10.48
N ALA A 2 -12.67 -6.00 10.40
CA ALA A 2 -12.05 -5.77 9.09
C ALA A 2 -12.09 -7.07 8.27
N GLN A 3 -12.61 -7.02 7.05
CA GLN A 3 -12.69 -8.19 6.16
C GLN A 3 -11.33 -8.62 5.62
N TYR A 4 -10.30 -7.79 5.80
CA TYR A 4 -8.94 -8.01 5.32
C TYR A 4 -7.91 -7.62 6.39
N GLU A 5 -6.70 -8.12 6.23
CA GLU A 5 -5.52 -7.75 7.00
C GLU A 5 -4.78 -6.60 6.31
N GLU A 6 -4.57 -5.45 6.99
CA GLU A 6 -3.81 -4.32 6.45
C GLU A 6 -2.36 -4.38 6.91
N VAL A 7 -1.42 -4.31 5.96
CA VAL A 7 0.02 -4.26 6.22
C VAL A 7 0.59 -3.00 5.59
N ARG A 8 1.28 -2.17 6.38
CA ARG A 8 1.93 -0.94 5.90
C ARG A 8 3.43 -1.15 5.85
N VAL A 9 4.04 -0.86 4.70
CA VAL A 9 5.47 -1.08 4.44
C VAL A 9 6.06 0.09 3.67
N SER A 10 7.37 0.27 3.78
CA SER A 10 8.12 1.29 3.04
C SER A 10 9.30 0.66 2.30
N GLY A 11 9.27 0.73 0.98
CA GLY A 11 10.32 0.21 0.11
C GLY A 11 10.24 -1.30 -0.16
N PHE A 12 11.09 -1.75 -1.08
CA PHE A 12 11.04 -3.09 -1.64
C PHE A 12 11.30 -4.21 -0.63
N GLU A 13 12.30 -4.05 0.24
CA GLU A 13 12.67 -5.11 1.18
C GLU A 13 11.55 -5.42 2.17
N GLU A 14 10.89 -4.38 2.69
CA GLU A 14 9.76 -4.54 3.61
C GLU A 14 8.56 -5.16 2.90
N PHE A 15 8.28 -4.69 1.68
CA PHE A 15 7.24 -5.26 0.83
C PHE A 15 7.47 -6.75 0.57
N ASN A 16 8.68 -7.15 0.18
CA ASN A 16 9.00 -8.53 -0.11
C ASN A 16 8.86 -9.43 1.14
N ARG A 17 9.30 -8.94 2.31
CA ARG A 17 9.07 -9.65 3.58
C ARG A 17 7.58 -9.80 3.89
N ALA A 18 6.78 -8.76 3.69
CA ALA A 18 5.34 -8.83 3.90
C ALA A 18 4.67 -9.83 2.96
N VAL A 19 5.07 -9.89 1.69
CA VAL A 19 4.56 -10.88 0.73
C VAL A 19 4.88 -12.31 1.18
N GLU A 20 6.13 -12.59 1.56
CA GLU A 20 6.51 -13.93 2.00
C GLU A 20 5.82 -14.35 3.31
N GLN A 21 5.60 -13.43 4.25
CA GLN A 21 4.84 -13.70 5.48
C GLN A 21 3.37 -14.06 5.23
N HIS A 22 2.81 -13.61 4.11
CA HIS A 22 1.40 -13.80 3.75
C HIS A 22 1.21 -14.77 2.57
N LYS A 23 2.22 -15.59 2.29
CA LYS A 23 2.21 -16.57 1.20
C LYS A 23 1.00 -17.51 1.33
N GLY A 24 0.30 -17.70 0.21
CA GLY A 24 -0.91 -18.52 0.16
C GLY A 24 -2.22 -17.77 0.46
N LYS A 25 -2.16 -16.48 0.82
CA LYS A 25 -3.32 -15.58 0.85
C LYS A 25 -3.43 -14.78 -0.46
N THR A 26 -4.62 -14.28 -0.77
CA THR A 26 -4.80 -13.26 -1.82
C THR A 26 -4.24 -11.94 -1.32
N ILE A 27 -3.28 -11.38 -2.05
CA ILE A 27 -2.61 -10.13 -1.69
C ILE A 27 -2.99 -9.03 -2.69
N PHE A 28 -3.50 -7.91 -2.19
CA PHE A 28 -3.67 -6.67 -2.91
C PHE A 28 -2.57 -5.69 -2.49
N ALA A 29 -1.68 -5.33 -3.41
CA ALA A 29 -0.61 -4.38 -3.15
C ALA A 29 -0.96 -2.99 -3.70
N TYR A 30 -0.92 -1.97 -2.84
CA TYR A 30 -1.15 -0.58 -3.21
C TYR A 30 0.15 0.22 -3.07
N PHE A 31 0.79 0.48 -4.21
CA PHE A 31 2.03 1.25 -4.28
C PHE A 31 1.73 2.74 -4.39
N THR A 32 2.27 3.54 -3.48
CA THR A 32 2.05 4.99 -3.41
C THR A 32 3.35 5.73 -3.17
N GLY A 33 3.41 6.99 -3.58
CA GLY A 33 4.49 7.88 -3.18
C GLY A 33 4.51 8.06 -1.67
N SER A 34 5.70 8.08 -1.06
CA SER A 34 5.84 8.29 0.38
C SER A 34 5.17 9.56 0.86
N LYS A 35 4.64 9.49 2.07
CA LYS A 35 4.08 10.60 2.81
C LYS A 35 5.16 11.26 3.65
N ASP A 36 5.17 12.60 3.67
CA ASP A 36 6.02 13.37 4.57
C ASP A 36 5.55 13.25 6.04
N ALA A 37 6.26 13.91 6.96
CA ALA A 37 5.88 13.94 8.38
C ALA A 37 4.49 14.55 8.65
N GLY A 38 3.94 15.32 7.70
CA GLY A 38 2.58 15.85 7.75
C GLY A 38 1.54 14.91 7.13
N GLY A 39 1.93 13.71 6.71
CA GLY A 39 1.05 12.74 6.07
C GLY A 39 0.74 13.04 4.60
N LYS A 40 1.42 14.00 3.97
CA LYS A 40 1.15 14.41 2.60
C LYS A 40 2.05 13.64 1.63
N SER A 41 1.45 12.94 0.68
CA SER A 41 2.19 12.32 -0.41
C SER A 41 2.61 13.36 -1.45
N TRP A 42 3.80 13.19 -2.01
CA TRP A 42 4.26 13.99 -3.15
C TRP A 42 3.51 13.66 -4.46
N CYS A 43 2.77 12.55 -4.49
CA CYS A 43 2.03 12.04 -5.64
C CYS A 43 0.56 12.50 -5.60
N PRO A 44 0.11 13.44 -6.45
CA PRO A 44 -1.25 13.96 -6.42
C PRO A 44 -2.31 12.89 -6.69
N ASP A 45 -2.06 12.02 -7.66
CA ASP A 45 -2.95 10.91 -8.03
C ASP A 45 -3.10 9.92 -6.86
N CYS A 46 -2.02 9.65 -6.12
CA CYS A 46 -2.07 8.79 -4.95
C CYS A 46 -2.97 9.39 -3.86
N VAL A 47 -2.92 10.71 -3.65
CA VAL A 47 -3.81 11.41 -2.71
C VAL A 47 -5.27 11.34 -3.16
N GLN A 48 -5.55 11.50 -4.46
CA GLN A 48 -6.90 11.41 -4.99
C GLN A 48 -7.45 9.97 -4.99
N ALA A 49 -6.59 8.98 -5.23
CA ALA A 49 -6.97 7.58 -5.32
C ALA A 49 -7.16 6.92 -3.95
N GLU A 50 -6.43 7.34 -2.91
CA GLU A 50 -6.52 6.74 -1.56
C GLU A 50 -7.95 6.58 -1.04
N PRO A 51 -8.84 7.61 -1.05
CA PRO A 51 -10.22 7.44 -0.61
C PRO A 51 -11.03 6.47 -1.49
N VAL A 52 -10.75 6.41 -2.79
CA VAL A 52 -11.44 5.51 -3.73
C VAL A 52 -11.02 4.06 -3.48
N VAL A 53 -9.73 3.82 -3.25
CA VAL A 53 -9.20 2.50 -2.89
C VAL A 53 -9.78 2.06 -1.54
N GLN A 54 -9.79 2.94 -0.53
CA GLN A 54 -10.38 2.66 0.77
C GLN A 54 -11.87 2.32 0.70
N GLU A 55 -12.63 2.97 -0.20
CA GLU A 55 -14.03 2.59 -0.43
C GLU A 55 -14.12 1.19 -1.06
N GLY A 56 -13.29 0.89 -2.05
CA GLY A 56 -13.24 -0.44 -2.68
C GLY A 56 -12.89 -1.57 -1.70
N LEU A 57 -12.03 -1.30 -0.71
CA LEU A 57 -11.65 -2.25 0.33
C LEU A 57 -12.82 -2.70 1.22
N LYS A 58 -13.94 -1.98 1.24
CA LYS A 58 -15.16 -2.43 1.94
C LYS A 58 -15.86 -3.61 1.24
N HIS A 59 -15.43 -3.96 0.03
CA HIS A 59 -16.04 -5.00 -0.80
C HIS A 59 -15.13 -6.22 -1.01
N VAL A 60 -13.96 -6.26 -0.37
CA VAL A 60 -13.02 -7.38 -0.55
C VAL A 60 -13.49 -8.63 0.20
N GLY A 61 -13.11 -9.79 -0.34
CA GLY A 61 -13.39 -11.07 0.29
C GLY A 61 -12.61 -11.26 1.59
N GLU A 62 -13.16 -12.10 2.47
CA GLU A 62 -12.52 -12.44 3.74
C GLU A 62 -11.16 -13.12 3.54
N GLY A 63 -10.22 -12.86 4.45
CA GLY A 63 -8.90 -13.52 4.47
C GLY A 63 -7.90 -12.96 3.45
N CYS A 64 -8.24 -11.89 2.73
CA CYS A 64 -7.31 -11.17 1.88
C CYS A 64 -6.35 -10.29 2.71
N VAL A 65 -5.21 -9.95 2.12
CA VAL A 65 -4.21 -9.05 2.69
C VAL A 65 -4.08 -7.83 1.79
N PHE A 66 -4.19 -6.65 2.38
CA PHE A 66 -3.95 -5.38 1.72
C PHE A 66 -2.61 -4.80 2.17
N ILE A 67 -1.63 -4.77 1.28
CA ILE A 67 -0.30 -4.21 1.55
C ILE A 67 -0.24 -2.80 0.99
N HIS A 68 -0.23 -1.80 1.86
CA HIS A 68 0.03 -0.40 1.49
C HIS A 68 1.54 -0.16 1.51
N CYS A 69 2.14 -0.03 0.33
CA CYS A 69 3.56 0.14 0.14
C CYS A 69 3.91 1.58 -0.27
N GLN A 70 4.71 2.25 0.54
CA GLN A 70 5.30 3.53 0.19
C GLN A 70 6.60 3.31 -0.58
N VAL A 71 6.66 3.75 -1.84
CA VAL A 71 7.79 3.46 -2.73
C VAL A 71 9.02 4.34 -2.49
N GLY A 72 8.94 5.33 -1.60
CA GLY A 72 9.99 6.31 -1.37
C GLY A 72 9.65 7.70 -1.88
N GLU A 73 10.66 8.56 -1.82
CA GLU A 73 10.59 9.95 -2.26
C GLU A 73 10.51 10.10 -3.78
N ARG A 74 9.94 11.20 -4.25
CA ARG A 74 9.76 11.46 -5.70
C ARG A 74 11.02 11.28 -6.56
N PRO A 75 12.22 11.74 -6.11
CA PRO A 75 13.44 11.54 -6.89
C PRO A 75 13.85 10.07 -7.02
N TYR A 76 13.57 9.25 -6.00
CA TYR A 76 13.87 7.82 -6.02
C TYR A 76 13.07 7.11 -7.10
N LEU A 77 11.75 7.37 -7.18
CA LEU A 77 10.89 6.74 -8.20
C LEU A 77 11.29 7.10 -9.64
N LYS A 78 11.72 8.34 -9.89
CA LYS A 78 12.11 8.77 -11.25
C LYS A 78 13.38 8.10 -11.77
N ASN A 79 14.17 7.53 -10.87
CA ASN A 79 15.48 6.95 -11.15
C ASN A 79 15.48 5.42 -11.00
N TRP A 80 14.30 4.81 -10.88
CA TRP A 80 14.08 3.37 -10.76
C TRP A 80 13.40 2.86 -12.02
#